data_AF-A0A5C5XAE9-F1
#
_entry.id   AF-A0A5C5XAE9-F1
#
_cell.length_a   1.000
_cell.length_b   1.000
_cell.length_c   1.000
_cell.angle_alpha   90.00
_cell.angle_beta   90.00
_cell.angle_gamma   90.00
#
_symmetry.space_group_name_H-M   'P 1'
#
loop_
_entity.id
_entity.type
_entity.pdbx_description
1 polymer ?
#
loop_
_entity_poly.entity_id
_entity_poly.type
_entity_poly.pdbx_seq_one_letter_code
_entity_poly.pdbx_strand_id
1 'polypeptide(L)' 'MTTSTSPTLTPFDFVRLFFSILLPPVGVFLQVGIGLQFWLNILLTILGYFPGVLHAAWVIATR' A
#
# COMPACT_ATOMS: atom_id res chain seq x y z
N MET A 1 2.94 -1.12 -41.99
CA MET A 1 1.99 -2.11 -41.46
C MET A 1 1.71 -1.73 -40.00
N THR A 2 0.66 -0.94 -39.78
CA THR A 2 0.34 -0.29 -38.50
C THR A 2 -0.72 -1.12 -37.77
N THR A 3 -0.34 -1.91 -36.78
CA THR A 3 -1.30 -2.63 -35.92
C THR A 3 -1.81 -1.68 -34.83
N SER A 4 -3.06 -1.26 -34.95
CA SER A 4 -3.82 -0.53 -33.94
C SER A 4 -4.10 -1.43 -32.74
N THR A 5 -3.30 -1.35 -31.67
CA THR A 5 -3.60 -2.03 -30.42
C THR A 5 -4.61 -1.21 -29.62
N SER A 6 -5.90 -1.52 -29.78
CA SER A 6 -6.92 -1.12 -28.82
C SER A 6 -6.58 -1.73 -27.45
N PRO A 7 -6.65 -0.96 -26.35
CA PRO A 7 -6.49 -1.51 -25.00
C PRO A 7 -7.69 -2.41 -24.72
N THR A 8 -7.57 -3.68 -25.11
CA THR A 8 -8.51 -4.73 -24.69
C THR A 8 -8.15 -5.00 -23.24
N LEU A 9 -8.97 -4.49 -22.29
CA LEU A 9 -8.80 -4.75 -20.88
C LEU A 9 -8.84 -6.28 -20.68
N THR A 10 -7.68 -6.88 -20.47
CA THR A 10 -7.60 -8.31 -20.27
C THR A 10 -8.07 -8.62 -18.84
N PRO A 11 -8.70 -9.77 -18.58
CA PRO A 11 -9.05 -10.17 -17.22
C PRO A 11 -7.85 -10.16 -16.26
N PHE A 12 -6.64 -10.35 -16.79
CA PHE A 12 -5.38 -10.26 -16.07
C PHE A 12 -5.05 -8.85 -15.55
N ASP A 13 -5.52 -7.79 -16.21
CA ASP A 13 -5.34 -6.41 -15.78
C ASP A 13 -6.14 -6.13 -14.48
N PHE A 14 -7.33 -6.70 -14.36
CA PHE A 14 -8.14 -6.61 -13.14
C PHE A 14 -7.51 -7.40 -11.98
N VAL A 15 -6.94 -8.57 -12.25
CA VAL A 15 -6.21 -9.36 -11.24
C VAL A 15 -4.99 -8.58 -10.75
N ARG A 16 -4.23 -7.95 -11.65
CA ARG A 16 -3.08 -7.10 -11.30
C ARG A 16 -3.48 -5.87 -10.49
N LEU A 17 -4.59 -5.21 -10.85
CA LEU A 17 -5.13 -4.07 -10.12
C LEU A 17 -5.59 -4.47 -8.71
N PHE A 18 -6.28 -5.60 -8.58
CA PHE A 18 -6.74 -6.14 -7.30
C PHE A 18 -5.56 -6.50 -6.39
N PHE A 19 -4.56 -7.19 -6.93
CA PHE A 19 -3.32 -7.47 -6.20
C PHE A 19 -2.53 -6.20 -5.88
N SER A 20 -2.54 -5.16 -6.71
CA SER A 20 -1.88 -3.88 -6.39
C SER A 20 -2.55 -3.13 -5.23
N ILE A 21 -3.86 -3.30 -5.05
CA ILE A 21 -4.64 -2.67 -3.97
C ILE A 21 -4.54 -3.47 -2.66
N LEU A 22 -4.41 -4.79 -2.75
CA LEU A 22 -4.25 -5.69 -1.59
C LEU A 22 -2.79 -5.83 -1.16
N LEU A 23 -1.83 -5.60 -2.07
CA LEU A 23 -0.37 -5.61 -1.86
C LEU A 23 0.29 -4.24 -2.18
N PRO A 24 -0.21 -3.10 -1.66
CA PRO A 24 0.42 -1.80 -1.85
C PRO A 24 1.92 -1.76 -1.43
N PRO A 25 2.40 -2.48 -0.39
CA PRO A 25 3.82 -2.44 -0.05
C PRO A 25 4.72 -3.14 -1.08
N VAL A 26 4.23 -4.11 -1.86
CA VAL A 26 5.07 -4.83 -2.84
C VAL A 26 5.29 -3.99 -4.11
N GLY A 27 4.29 -3.23 -4.54
CA GLY A 27 4.43 -2.27 -5.64
C GLY A 27 5.41 -1.13 -5.30
N VAL A 28 5.35 -0.62 -4.06
CA VAL A 28 6.28 0.40 -3.57
C VAL A 28 7.69 -0.19 -3.36
N PHE A 29 7.82 -1.40 -2.81
CA PHE A 29 9.10 -2.09 -2.61
C PHE A 29 9.90 -2.30 -3.89
N LEU A 30 9.23 -2.55 -5.02
CA LEU A 30 9.87 -2.70 -6.33
C LEU A 30 10.25 -1.35 -6.97
N GLN A 31 9.58 -0.25 -6.60
CA GLN A 31 9.80 1.09 -7.19
C GLN A 31 10.86 1.92 -6.43
N VAL A 32 10.96 1.78 -5.10
CA VAL A 32 12.00 2.46 -4.28
C VAL A 32 13.18 1.54 -3.92
N GLY A 33 13.13 0.25 -4.24
CA GLY A 33 14.11 -0.77 -3.82
C GLY A 33 14.04 -1.12 -2.32
N ILE A 34 15.00 -1.91 -1.82
CA ILE A 34 15.23 -2.17 -0.36
C ILE A 34 15.91 -0.95 0.28
N GLY A 35 15.37 0.23 0.01
CA GLY A 35 15.92 1.51 0.45
C GLY A 35 15.43 1.89 1.84
N LEU A 36 16.16 2.79 2.46
CA LEU A 36 15.81 3.42 3.74
C LEU A 36 14.40 4.05 3.70
N GLN A 37 13.91 4.49 2.53
CA GLN A 37 12.55 5.01 2.37
C GLN A 37 11.44 3.96 2.59
N PHE A 38 11.64 2.69 2.22
CA PHE A 38 10.66 1.62 2.46
C PHE A 38 10.53 1.31 3.96
N TRP A 39 11.66 1.19 4.65
CA TRP A 39 11.71 1.00 6.10
C TRP A 39 11.13 2.19 6.86
N LEU A 40 11.40 3.43 6.41
CA LEU A 40 10.80 4.64 6.99
C LEU A 40 9.27 4.65 6.84
N ASN A 41 8.74 4.20 5.71
CA ASN A 41 7.29 4.15 5.47
C ASN A 41 6.59 3.11 6.36
N ILE A 42 7.16 1.90 6.49
CA ILE A 42 6.67 0.88 7.43
C ILE A 42 6.74 1.39 8.87
N LEU A 43 7.86 2.01 9.26
CA LEU A 43 8.03 2.55 10.60
C LEU A 43 7.01 3.67 10.87
N LEU A 44 6.77 4.58 9.92
CA LEU A 44 5.74 5.61 10.04
C LEU A 44 4.33 5.03 10.16
N THR A 45 4.04 3.94 9.44
CA THR A 45 2.72 3.28 9.49
C THR A 45 2.49 2.67 10.87
N ILE A 46 3.50 2.00 11.44
CA ILE A 46 3.44 1.44 12.80
C ILE A 46 3.42 2.55 13.86
N LEU A 47 4.24 3.59 13.66
CA LEU A 47 4.39 4.71 14.59
C LEU A 47 3.17 5.64 14.61
N GLY A 48 2.36 5.71 13.55
CA GLY A 48 1.08 6.41 13.55
C GLY A 48 -0.07 5.58 14.14
N TYR A 49 0.01 4.25 14.02
CA TYR A 49 -0.98 3.33 14.55
C TYR A 49 -0.93 3.23 16.09
N PHE A 50 0.28 3.08 16.65
CA PHE A 50 0.48 2.95 18.10
C PHE A 50 -0.08 4.12 18.94
N PRO A 51 0.16 5.40 18.63
CA PRO A 51 -0.42 6.54 19.35
C PRO A 51 -1.94 6.61 19.16
N GLY A 52 -2.47 6.21 18.00
CA GLY A 52 -3.91 6.12 17.76
C GLY A 52 -4.59 5.12 18.69
N VAL A 53 -3.99 3.93 18.86
CA VAL A 53 -4.48 2.89 19.78
C VAL A 53 -4.39 3.34 21.24
N LEU A 54 -3.26 3.93 21.65
CA LEU A 54 -3.11 4.47 23.01
C LEU A 54 -4.08 5.61 23.30
N HIS A 55 -4.29 6.51 22.35
CA HIS A 55 -5.24 7.61 22.49
C HIS A 55 -6.68 7.07 22.66
N ALA A 56 -7.09 6.11 21.84
CA ALA A 56 -8.39 5.47 21.96
C ALA A 56 -8.55 4.75 23.31
N ALA A 57 -7.53 4.02 23.75
CA ALA A 57 -7.53 3.34 25.05
C ALA A 57 -7.64 4.33 26.22
N TRP A 58 -6.92 5.46 26.16
CA TRP A 58 -6.97 6.50 27.19
C TRP A 58 -8.34 7.19 27.26
N VAL A 59 -8.94 7.50 26.11
CA VAL A 59 -10.29 8.08 26.04
C VAL A 59 -11.33 7.13 26.64
N ILE A 60 -11.20 5.82 26.41
CA ILE A 60 -12.12 4.82 26.98
C ILE A 60 -11.87 4.64 28.49
N ALA A 61 -10.62 4.57 28.93
CA ALA A 61 -10.28 4.36 30.33
C ALA A 61 -10.57 5.57 31.22
N THR A 62 -10.56 6.79 30.65
CA THR A 62 -10.83 8.05 31.36
C THR A 62 -12.32 8.40 31.36
N ARG A 63 -13.15 7.65 30.62
CA ARG A 63 -14.60 7.81 30.57
C ARG A 63 -15.29 6.90 31.57
#